data_AF-A0A7K0G6X6-F1
#
_entry.id   AF-A0A7K0G6X6-F1
#
_cell.length_a   1.000
_cell.length_b   1.000
_cell.length_c   1.000
_cell.angle_alpha   90.00
_cell.angle_beta   90.00
_cell.angle_gamma   90.00
#
_symmetry.space_group_name_H-M   'P 1'
#
loop_
_entity.id
_entity.type
_entity.pdbx_description
1 polymer ?
#
loop_
_entity_poly.entity_id
_entity_poly.type
_entity_poly.pdbx_seq_one_letter_code
_entity_poly.pdbx_strand_id
1 'polypeptide(L)'
;MSDNENRSTCQETPAPAGVDEAYRAAVEEAGLPPEALPSDSFFAPSVEREVDRARAEAVAAARSAAMGSSEPSETLAASPVYRAAFAEARRRIEQLEAAFDVEAGNALQARRAAARAAGEDLPPLKIGVLISGSGTNLQALIDEIASGNLNAEIVLVVSSRPSAAGLKRAASAGIQTLALSKEIYADPWDADEVIATELKRAGAEYIVMAGYMRKVHEPLLMLWPNRVVNLHPALLPSFQGAHGIQDAYDRGVKVTGVTVHFANAVYDQGPIIAQEPVRVEEGWSVDELEAAIHAVEHRLYPQVVELLAEGRVQAREDLTVSVDRS
;
A
#
# COMPACT_ATOMS: atom_id res chain seq x y z
N MET A 1 1.26 -62.93 -18.94
CA MET A 1 1.80 -62.38 -20.20
C MET A 1 0.82 -61.35 -20.72
N SER A 2 1.06 -60.08 -20.39
CA SER A 2 0.81 -58.89 -21.22
C SER A 2 0.95 -57.68 -20.30
N ASP A 3 2.09 -57.03 -20.46
CA ASP A 3 2.49 -55.79 -19.80
C ASP A 3 1.72 -54.57 -20.32
N ASN A 4 1.84 -53.51 -19.52
CA ASN A 4 2.14 -52.13 -19.90
C ASN A 4 1.06 -51.08 -20.17
N GLU A 5 1.27 -49.97 -19.45
CA GLU A 5 1.19 -48.57 -19.89
C GLU A 5 -0.17 -47.96 -20.22
N ASN A 6 -0.70 -47.22 -19.24
CA ASN A 6 -1.53 -46.05 -19.53
C ASN A 6 -0.81 -44.80 -18.98
N ARG A 7 0.25 -44.37 -19.68
CA ARG A 7 0.79 -43.01 -19.61
C ARG A 7 -0.02 -42.16 -20.59
N SER A 8 -0.87 -41.29 -20.05
CA SER A 8 -1.53 -40.24 -20.81
C SER A 8 -0.47 -39.30 -21.39
N THR A 9 -0.18 -39.44 -22.68
CA THR A 9 0.59 -38.48 -23.46
C THR A 9 -0.26 -37.24 -23.70
N CYS A 10 -0.01 -36.18 -22.93
CA CYS A 10 -0.38 -34.83 -23.34
C CYS A 10 0.41 -34.50 -24.61
N GLN A 11 -0.29 -34.40 -25.75
CA GLN A 11 0.30 -33.91 -26.98
C GLN A 11 0.57 -32.41 -26.82
N GLU A 12 1.84 -32.02 -26.84
CA GLU A 12 2.26 -30.62 -26.94
C GLU A 12 1.84 -30.09 -28.32
N THR A 13 0.91 -29.13 -28.33
CA THR A 13 0.66 -28.29 -29.50
C THR A 13 1.79 -27.28 -29.63
N PRO A 14 2.46 -27.14 -30.79
CA PRO A 14 3.50 -26.13 -30.96
C PRO A 14 2.88 -24.73 -30.94
N ALA A 15 3.55 -23.81 -30.24
CA ALA A 15 3.16 -22.41 -30.12
C ALA A 15 3.22 -21.69 -31.49
N PRO A 16 2.36 -20.69 -31.76
CA PRO A 16 2.31 -20.01 -33.05
C PRO A 16 3.57 -19.15 -33.28
N ALA A 17 4.19 -19.34 -34.45
CA ALA A 17 5.47 -18.75 -34.87
C ALA A 17 5.47 -17.21 -35.13
N GLY A 18 4.51 -16.46 -34.58
CA GLY A 18 4.38 -15.01 -34.77
C GLY A 18 4.75 -14.16 -33.55
N VAL A 19 5.00 -14.79 -32.40
CA VAL A 19 5.19 -14.10 -31.11
C VAL A 19 6.66 -13.68 -30.89
N ASP A 20 7.61 -14.31 -31.57
CA ASP A 20 9.06 -14.15 -31.33
C ASP A 20 9.65 -12.84 -31.88
N GLU A 21 9.12 -12.31 -32.99
CA GLU A 21 9.67 -11.11 -33.65
C GLU A 21 9.16 -9.79 -33.03
N ALA A 22 7.88 -9.74 -32.64
CA ALA A 22 7.33 -8.64 -31.86
C ALA A 22 7.97 -8.55 -30.46
N TYR A 23 8.35 -9.71 -29.89
CA TYR A 23 9.01 -9.82 -28.60
C TYR A 23 10.47 -9.33 -28.64
N ARG A 24 11.25 -9.72 -29.67
CA ARG A 24 12.60 -9.17 -29.88
C ARG A 24 12.58 -7.67 -30.10
N ALA A 25 11.62 -7.15 -30.87
CA ALA A 25 11.46 -5.72 -31.09
C ALA A 25 11.23 -4.96 -29.77
N ALA A 26 10.42 -5.49 -28.84
CA ALA A 26 10.18 -4.86 -27.54
C ALA A 26 11.41 -4.88 -26.61
N VAL A 27 12.20 -5.96 -26.63
CA VAL A 27 13.46 -6.07 -25.85
C VAL A 27 14.52 -5.10 -26.38
N GLU A 28 14.63 -4.98 -27.70
CA GLU A 28 15.51 -4.02 -28.37
C GLU A 28 15.06 -2.57 -28.16
N GLU A 29 13.77 -2.28 -28.28
CA GLU A 29 13.19 -0.95 -28.02
C GLU A 29 13.36 -0.52 -26.56
N ALA A 30 13.30 -1.46 -25.62
CA ALA A 30 13.53 -1.22 -24.20
C ALA A 30 15.02 -1.08 -23.81
N GLY A 31 15.95 -1.44 -24.71
CA GLY A 31 17.40 -1.37 -24.49
C GLY A 31 17.90 -2.35 -23.41
N LEU A 32 17.26 -3.51 -23.27
CA LEU A 32 17.61 -4.55 -22.29
C LEU A 32 18.68 -5.52 -22.86
N PRO A 33 19.54 -6.12 -22.01
CA PRO A 33 20.57 -7.05 -22.48
C PRO A 33 19.96 -8.34 -23.08
N PRO A 34 20.64 -8.99 -24.06
CA PRO A 34 20.12 -10.18 -24.77
C PRO A 34 19.82 -11.39 -23.87
N GLU A 35 20.41 -11.43 -22.67
CA GLU A 35 20.16 -12.46 -21.65
C GLU A 35 18.76 -12.36 -21.03
N ALA A 36 18.01 -11.28 -21.29
CA ALA A 36 16.61 -11.11 -20.88
C ALA A 36 15.60 -11.88 -21.77
N LEU A 37 16.08 -12.59 -22.80
CA LEU A 37 15.26 -13.49 -23.63
C LEU A 37 15.01 -14.82 -22.86
N PRO A 38 13.81 -15.40 -22.88
CA PRO A 38 13.46 -16.55 -22.04
C PRO A 38 13.95 -17.84 -22.69
N SER A 39 14.37 -18.80 -21.87
CA SER A 39 14.32 -20.22 -22.27
C SER A 39 12.86 -20.67 -22.38
N ASP A 40 12.56 -21.61 -23.29
CA ASP A 40 11.24 -22.07 -23.76
C ASP A 40 10.17 -22.53 -22.72
N SER A 41 10.36 -22.27 -21.43
CA SER A 41 9.35 -22.50 -20.39
C SER A 41 8.97 -21.18 -19.71
N PHE A 42 7.68 -20.82 -19.76
CA PHE A 42 6.99 -19.67 -19.15
C PHE A 42 7.04 -18.33 -19.92
N PHE A 43 6.00 -18.09 -20.73
CA PHE A 43 5.70 -16.75 -21.25
C PHE A 43 4.79 -15.95 -20.30
N ALA A 44 5.11 -14.65 -20.20
CA ALA A 44 4.29 -13.51 -19.77
C ALA A 44 4.11 -13.21 -18.27
N PRO A 45 5.20 -13.11 -17.48
CA PRO A 45 5.28 -11.94 -16.57
C PRO A 45 6.69 -11.36 -16.31
N SER A 46 7.80 -11.93 -16.81
CA SER A 46 9.16 -11.49 -16.44
C SER A 46 9.54 -10.10 -16.97
N VAL A 47 9.29 -9.81 -18.25
CA VAL A 47 9.67 -8.53 -18.88
C VAL A 47 8.80 -7.37 -18.41
N GLU A 48 7.48 -7.57 -18.28
CA GLU A 48 6.60 -6.58 -17.65
C GLU A 48 7.05 -6.29 -16.21
N ARG A 49 7.40 -7.32 -15.44
CA ARG A 49 7.99 -7.15 -14.10
C ARG A 49 9.32 -6.40 -14.13
N GLU A 50 10.13 -6.56 -15.17
CA GLU A 50 11.43 -5.90 -15.29
C GLU A 50 11.29 -4.42 -15.68
N VAL A 51 10.35 -4.10 -16.57
CA VAL A 51 9.96 -2.71 -16.90
C VAL A 51 9.32 -2.03 -15.69
N ASP A 52 8.41 -2.71 -14.98
CA ASP A 52 7.78 -2.18 -13.77
C ASP A 52 8.80 -2.01 -12.64
N ARG A 53 9.76 -2.94 -12.52
CA ARG A 53 10.89 -2.80 -11.60
C ARG A 53 11.74 -1.58 -11.96
N ALA A 54 12.12 -1.43 -13.22
CA ALA A 54 12.91 -0.30 -13.69
C ALA A 54 12.18 1.04 -13.46
N ARG A 55 10.85 1.08 -13.66
CA ARG A 55 10.03 2.26 -13.34
C ARG A 55 9.98 2.55 -11.84
N ALA A 56 9.76 1.53 -11.02
CA ALA A 56 9.75 1.68 -9.56
C ALA A 56 11.12 2.13 -9.01
N GLU A 57 12.21 1.61 -9.56
CA GLU A 57 13.58 2.01 -9.23
C GLU A 57 13.87 3.44 -9.69
N ALA A 58 13.45 3.81 -10.91
CA ALA A 58 13.61 5.16 -11.44
C ALA A 58 12.91 6.20 -10.57
N VAL A 59 11.71 5.85 -10.11
CA VAL A 59 10.92 6.63 -9.17
C VAL A 59 11.64 6.80 -7.83
N ALA A 60 12.12 5.70 -7.24
CA ALA A 60 12.82 5.73 -5.96
C ALA A 60 14.10 6.56 -6.04
N ALA A 61 14.84 6.42 -7.15
CA ALA A 61 16.04 7.20 -7.42
C ALA A 61 15.74 8.69 -7.63
N ALA A 62 14.66 9.03 -8.35
CA ALA A 62 14.27 10.43 -8.57
C ALA A 62 13.96 11.14 -7.26
N ARG A 63 13.29 10.44 -6.33
CA ARG A 63 13.07 10.91 -4.96
C ARG A 63 14.37 11.09 -4.18
N SER A 64 15.25 10.09 -4.21
CA SER A 64 16.55 10.15 -3.51
C SER A 64 17.39 11.33 -3.98
N ALA A 65 17.39 11.60 -5.30
CA ALA A 65 18.05 12.75 -5.91
C ALA A 65 17.44 14.09 -5.46
N ALA A 66 16.10 14.20 -5.38
CA ALA A 66 15.43 15.39 -4.85
C ALA A 66 15.78 15.64 -3.37
N MET A 67 15.96 14.56 -2.59
CA MET A 67 16.38 14.60 -1.18
C MET A 67 17.91 14.68 -0.98
N GLY A 68 18.71 14.82 -2.04
CA GLY A 68 20.16 15.02 -1.97
C GLY A 68 21.00 13.79 -1.63
N SER A 69 20.54 12.56 -1.93
CA SER A 69 21.28 11.32 -1.64
C SER A 69 21.29 10.29 -2.79
N SER A 70 22.44 9.63 -2.96
CA SER A 70 22.88 8.56 -3.90
C SER A 70 22.33 8.49 -5.34
N GLU A 71 23.26 8.38 -6.31
CA GLU A 71 22.99 8.12 -7.73
C GLU A 71 22.72 6.63 -8.03
N PRO A 72 21.90 6.33 -9.06
CA PRO A 72 21.59 4.95 -9.45
C PRO A 72 22.82 4.20 -10.00
N SER A 73 22.74 2.87 -10.02
CA SER A 73 23.74 1.99 -10.64
C SER A 73 24.00 2.37 -12.11
N GLU A 74 25.27 2.39 -12.53
CA GLU A 74 25.70 2.75 -13.90
C GLU A 74 24.99 1.96 -15.01
N THR A 75 24.68 0.68 -14.76
CA THR A 75 24.03 -0.20 -15.74
C THR A 75 22.56 0.17 -15.98
N LEU A 76 21.84 0.61 -14.94
CA LEU A 76 20.43 1.04 -15.04
C LEU A 76 20.30 2.43 -15.65
N ALA A 77 21.22 3.34 -15.30
CA ALA A 77 21.27 4.69 -15.88
C ALA A 77 21.48 4.68 -17.40
N ALA A 78 22.02 3.57 -17.96
CA ALA A 78 22.19 3.37 -19.39
C ALA A 78 20.89 3.03 -20.14
N SER A 79 19.84 2.54 -19.46
CA SER A 79 18.56 2.15 -20.09
C SER A 79 17.75 3.38 -20.56
N PRO A 80 17.30 3.43 -21.83
CA PRO A 80 16.42 4.49 -22.32
C PRO A 80 15.09 4.57 -21.56
N VAL A 81 14.51 3.40 -21.23
CA VAL A 81 13.25 3.29 -20.48
C VAL A 81 13.41 3.86 -19.08
N TYR A 82 14.49 3.49 -18.40
CA TYR A 82 14.81 4.01 -17.07
C TYR A 82 14.99 5.53 -17.10
N ARG A 83 15.77 6.07 -18.04
CA ARG A 83 16.01 7.52 -18.13
C ARG A 83 14.73 8.32 -18.38
N ALA A 84 13.88 7.84 -19.28
CA ALA A 84 12.60 8.49 -19.55
C ALA A 84 11.68 8.44 -18.32
N ALA A 85 11.55 7.28 -17.67
CA ALA A 85 10.78 7.12 -16.46
C ALA A 85 11.32 7.97 -15.29
N PHE A 86 12.65 8.05 -15.14
CA PHE A 86 13.31 8.86 -14.12
C PHE A 86 13.06 10.35 -14.33
N ALA A 87 13.24 10.84 -15.57
CA ALA A 87 13.00 12.25 -15.89
C ALA A 87 11.54 12.63 -15.66
N GLU A 88 10.60 11.76 -16.04
CA GLU A 88 9.17 11.99 -15.83
C GLU A 88 8.79 11.94 -14.36
N ALA A 89 9.24 10.92 -13.62
CA ALA A 89 9.03 10.82 -12.18
C ALA A 89 9.57 12.05 -11.47
N ARG A 90 10.82 12.45 -11.76
CA ARG A 90 11.43 13.64 -11.17
C ARG A 90 10.61 14.90 -11.41
N ARG A 91 10.15 15.12 -12.65
CA ARG A 91 9.30 16.26 -13.01
C ARG A 91 8.01 16.30 -12.19
N ARG A 92 7.34 15.15 -12.06
CA ARG A 92 6.09 15.02 -11.29
C ARG A 92 6.33 15.25 -9.79
N ILE A 93 7.42 14.71 -9.26
CA ILE A 93 7.85 14.92 -7.86
C ILE A 93 8.08 16.41 -7.59
N GLU A 94 8.88 17.08 -8.42
CA GLU A 94 9.19 18.52 -8.28
C GLU A 94 7.91 19.38 -8.37
N GLN A 95 6.94 18.99 -9.20
CA GLN A 95 5.63 19.66 -9.28
C GLN A 95 4.81 19.50 -8.00
N LEU A 96 4.79 18.32 -7.40
CA LEU A 96 4.08 18.07 -6.14
C LEU A 96 4.75 18.80 -4.96
N GLU A 97 6.08 18.78 -4.88
CA GLU A 97 6.84 19.50 -3.85
C GLU A 97 6.70 21.03 -3.99
N ALA A 98 6.60 21.54 -5.21
CA ALA A 98 6.32 22.96 -5.44
C ALA A 98 4.87 23.34 -5.08
N ALA A 99 3.93 22.40 -5.18
CA ALA A 99 2.51 22.64 -4.91
C ALA A 99 2.15 22.50 -3.42
N PHE A 100 2.88 21.67 -2.68
CA PHE A 100 2.54 21.31 -1.30
C PHE A 100 3.76 21.31 -0.40
N ASP A 101 3.59 21.85 0.81
CA ASP A 101 4.61 21.71 1.85
C ASP A 101 4.71 20.25 2.30
N VAL A 102 5.93 19.73 2.26
CA VAL A 102 6.26 18.35 2.63
C VAL A 102 7.06 18.38 3.92
N GLU A 103 6.35 18.27 5.03
CA GLU A 103 6.97 18.19 6.35
C GLU A 103 7.74 16.85 6.50
N ALA A 104 8.94 16.91 7.09
CA ALA A 104 9.78 15.74 7.36
C ALA A 104 9.03 14.62 8.12
N GLY A 105 9.49 13.38 7.94
CA GLY A 105 8.75 12.16 8.29
C GLY A 105 8.15 12.12 9.69
N ASN A 106 8.92 12.54 10.71
CA ASN A 106 8.47 12.53 12.11
C ASN A 106 8.11 13.92 12.67
N ALA A 107 8.10 14.97 11.86
CA ALA A 107 7.98 16.34 12.38
C ALA A 107 6.60 16.62 13.00
N LEU A 108 5.50 16.18 12.36
CA LEU A 108 4.15 16.23 12.94
C LEU A 108 4.08 15.46 14.26
N GLN A 109 4.63 14.25 14.28
CA GLN A 109 4.65 13.36 15.44
C GLN A 109 5.40 14.01 16.60
N ALA A 110 6.56 14.61 16.33
CA ALA A 110 7.34 15.36 17.32
C ALA A 110 6.60 16.58 17.87
N ARG A 111 5.93 17.36 17.00
CA ARG A 111 5.11 18.52 17.43
C ARG A 111 3.96 18.09 18.34
N ARG A 112 3.23 17.04 17.97
CA ARG A 112 2.12 16.51 18.78
C ARG A 112 2.62 15.91 20.10
N ALA A 113 3.75 15.19 20.08
CA ALA A 113 4.38 14.68 21.30
C ALA A 113 4.79 15.79 22.26
N ALA A 114 5.37 16.88 21.75
CA ALA A 114 5.78 18.04 22.54
C ALA A 114 4.57 18.76 23.16
N ALA A 115 3.52 19.01 22.37
CA ALA A 115 2.28 19.61 22.85
C ALA A 115 1.61 18.76 23.94
N ARG A 116 1.54 17.43 23.74
CA ARG A 116 1.05 16.49 24.77
C ARG A 116 1.88 16.56 26.05
N ALA A 117 3.21 16.56 25.94
CA ALA A 117 4.10 16.64 27.10
C ALA A 117 3.99 17.97 27.86
N ALA A 118 3.60 19.05 27.17
CA ALA A 118 3.28 20.35 27.75
C ALA A 118 1.88 20.41 28.39
N GLY A 119 1.06 19.35 28.26
CA GLY A 119 -0.32 19.32 28.76
C GLY A 119 -1.30 20.15 27.92
N GLU A 120 -0.98 20.38 26.65
CA GLU A 120 -1.85 21.09 25.71
C GLU A 120 -2.95 20.17 25.18
N ASP A 121 -4.16 20.72 24.98
CA ASP A 121 -5.24 20.04 24.29
C ASP A 121 -4.88 19.90 22.81
N LEU A 122 -4.69 18.66 22.35
CA LEU A 122 -4.38 18.39 20.95
C LEU A 122 -5.63 18.53 20.08
N PRO A 123 -5.59 19.30 18.98
CA PRO A 123 -6.70 19.31 18.03
C PRO A 123 -6.86 17.92 17.38
N PRO A 124 -8.07 17.55 16.92
CA PRO A 124 -8.29 16.29 16.24
C PRO A 124 -7.30 16.08 15.10
N LEU A 125 -6.73 14.88 15.01
CA LEU A 125 -5.84 14.52 13.91
C LEU A 125 -6.65 14.40 12.62
N LYS A 126 -6.29 15.16 11.59
CA LYS A 126 -6.99 15.12 10.31
C LYS A 126 -6.53 13.93 9.49
N ILE A 127 -7.43 13.00 9.20
CA ILE A 127 -7.13 11.78 8.47
C ILE A 127 -7.91 11.68 7.16
N GLY A 128 -7.22 11.27 6.10
CA GLY A 128 -7.83 10.77 4.88
C GLY A 128 -7.94 9.25 4.93
N VAL A 129 -9.10 8.69 4.59
CA VAL A 129 -9.30 7.24 4.63
C VAL A 129 -9.44 6.66 3.22
N LEU A 130 -8.62 5.67 2.88
CA LEU A 130 -8.67 4.97 1.60
C LEU A 130 -9.39 3.61 1.76
N ILE A 131 -10.34 3.31 0.88
CA ILE A 131 -11.14 2.08 0.91
C ILE A 131 -11.34 1.46 -0.48
N SER A 132 -11.75 0.19 -0.53
CA SER A 132 -12.18 -0.44 -1.79
C SER A 132 -13.47 -1.26 -1.69
N GLY A 133 -14.03 -1.46 -0.48
CA GLY A 133 -15.07 -2.46 -0.25
C GLY A 133 -16.15 -2.07 0.76
N SER A 134 -16.44 -2.99 1.69
CA SER A 134 -17.53 -2.88 2.66
C SER A 134 -17.39 -1.68 3.62
N GLY A 135 -16.15 -1.27 3.91
CA GLY A 135 -15.82 -0.16 4.80
C GLY A 135 -16.13 -0.45 6.27
N THR A 136 -15.97 -1.68 6.74
CA THR A 136 -16.18 -2.04 8.16
C THR A 136 -15.15 -1.38 9.08
N ASN A 137 -13.87 -1.37 8.70
CA ASN A 137 -12.83 -0.61 9.40
C ASN A 137 -13.09 0.91 9.39
N LEU A 138 -13.59 1.45 8.27
CA LEU A 138 -14.02 2.85 8.20
C LEU A 138 -15.17 3.12 9.19
N GLN A 139 -16.13 2.20 9.30
CA GLN A 139 -17.23 2.35 10.28
C GLN A 139 -16.69 2.40 11.71
N ALA A 140 -15.76 1.50 12.07
CA ALA A 140 -15.16 1.50 13.40
C ALA A 140 -14.47 2.84 13.73
N LEU A 141 -13.75 3.44 12.78
CA LEU A 141 -13.16 4.77 12.95
C LEU A 141 -14.22 5.87 13.13
N ILE A 142 -15.29 5.84 12.32
CA ILE A 142 -16.41 6.80 12.43
C ILE A 142 -17.06 6.69 13.82
N ASP A 143 -17.30 5.48 14.29
CA ASP A 143 -18.00 5.21 15.55
C ASP A 143 -17.17 5.67 16.75
N GLU A 144 -15.85 5.41 16.77
CA GLU A 144 -14.94 5.85 17.85
C GLU A 144 -14.72 7.37 17.86
N ILE A 145 -14.74 8.03 16.70
CA ILE A 145 -14.71 9.50 16.62
C ILE A 145 -16.02 10.08 17.18
N ALA A 146 -17.16 9.51 16.77
CA ALA A 146 -18.48 9.98 17.21
C ALA A 146 -18.71 9.76 18.72
N SER A 147 -18.11 8.73 19.31
CA SER A 147 -18.16 8.47 20.75
C SER A 147 -17.19 9.34 21.57
N GLY A 148 -16.25 10.04 20.92
CA GLY A 148 -15.22 10.84 21.58
C GLY A 148 -14.05 10.02 22.13
N ASN A 149 -13.94 8.75 21.74
CA ASN A 149 -12.83 7.87 22.14
C ASN A 149 -11.60 7.99 21.24
N LEU A 150 -11.77 8.57 20.04
CA LEU A 150 -10.72 8.79 19.06
C LEU A 150 -10.66 10.29 18.71
N ASN A 151 -9.56 10.96 19.05
CA ASN A 151 -9.33 12.38 18.77
C ASN A 151 -8.84 12.59 17.31
N ALA A 152 -9.70 12.25 16.35
CA ALA A 152 -9.43 12.39 14.92
C ALA A 152 -10.64 12.96 14.16
N GLU A 153 -10.38 13.51 12.97
CA GLU A 153 -11.37 14.01 12.03
C GLU A 153 -11.12 13.37 10.67
N ILE A 154 -12.12 12.66 10.12
CA ILE A 154 -12.02 12.12 8.76
C ILE A 154 -12.38 13.23 7.78
N VAL A 155 -11.38 13.80 7.11
CA VAL A 155 -11.57 14.94 6.20
C VAL A 155 -12.01 14.52 4.79
N LEU A 156 -11.64 13.32 4.36
CA LEU A 156 -11.99 12.78 3.05
C LEU A 156 -11.93 11.26 3.05
N VAL A 157 -12.95 10.60 2.51
CA VAL A 157 -12.94 9.17 2.21
C VAL A 157 -12.78 8.97 0.71
N VAL A 158 -11.75 8.25 0.30
CA VAL A 158 -11.48 7.94 -1.10
C VAL A 158 -11.67 6.45 -1.35
N SER A 159 -12.43 6.10 -2.37
CA SER A 159 -12.62 4.71 -2.79
C SER A 159 -12.00 4.42 -4.14
N SER A 160 -11.35 3.27 -4.28
CA SER A 160 -10.96 2.75 -5.60
C SER A 160 -12.12 2.11 -6.39
N ARG A 161 -13.31 2.00 -5.77
CA ARG A 161 -14.52 1.42 -6.37
C ARG A 161 -15.73 2.33 -6.11
N PRO A 162 -16.37 2.89 -7.14
CA PRO A 162 -17.56 3.75 -6.97
C PRO A 162 -18.74 3.05 -6.29
N SER A 163 -18.80 1.71 -6.39
CA SER A 163 -19.84 0.88 -5.77
C SER A 163 -19.55 0.46 -4.34
N ALA A 164 -18.41 0.86 -3.75
CA ALA A 164 -18.03 0.47 -2.40
C ALA A 164 -19.08 0.89 -1.37
N ALA A 165 -19.54 -0.06 -0.55
CA ALA A 165 -20.51 0.22 0.50
C ALA A 165 -19.96 1.21 1.55
N GLY A 166 -18.63 1.26 1.73
CA GLY A 166 -17.98 2.23 2.61
C GLY A 166 -18.22 3.70 2.23
N LEU A 167 -18.43 4.00 0.94
CA LEU A 167 -18.79 5.37 0.51
C LEU A 167 -20.15 5.80 1.08
N LYS A 168 -21.11 4.87 1.16
CA LYS A 168 -22.43 5.15 1.75
C LYS A 168 -22.29 5.40 3.25
N ARG A 169 -21.43 4.65 3.94
CA ARG A 169 -21.15 4.86 5.38
C ARG A 169 -20.59 6.26 5.63
N ALA A 170 -19.57 6.66 4.86
CA ALA A 170 -19.00 8.00 4.93
C ALA A 170 -20.04 9.10 4.68
N ALA A 171 -20.83 8.97 3.62
CA ALA A 171 -21.87 9.95 3.29
C ALA A 171 -22.95 10.04 4.38
N SER A 172 -23.36 8.90 4.98
CA SER A 172 -24.30 8.88 6.11
C SER A 172 -23.75 9.55 7.37
N ALA A 173 -22.43 9.56 7.54
CA ALA A 173 -21.75 10.30 8.61
C ALA A 173 -21.43 11.76 8.26
N GLY A 174 -21.87 12.25 7.09
CA GLY A 174 -21.61 13.62 6.63
C GLY A 174 -20.18 13.88 6.14
N ILE A 175 -19.41 12.83 5.87
CA ILE A 175 -18.01 12.93 5.44
C ILE A 175 -17.93 13.05 3.92
N GLN A 176 -17.05 13.93 3.43
CA GLN A 176 -16.82 14.09 2.00
C GLN A 176 -16.23 12.81 1.39
N THR A 177 -16.67 12.48 0.18
CA THR A 177 -16.24 11.27 -0.53
C THR A 177 -15.71 11.55 -1.93
N LEU A 178 -14.72 10.77 -2.35
CA LEU A 178 -14.18 10.72 -3.71
C LEU A 178 -14.12 9.26 -4.18
N ALA A 179 -14.38 9.00 -5.46
CA ALA A 179 -14.20 7.67 -6.04
C ALA A 179 -13.38 7.75 -7.33
N LEU A 180 -12.27 7.01 -7.38
CA LEU A 180 -11.40 6.89 -8.55
C LEU A 180 -11.27 5.42 -8.94
N SER A 181 -12.04 5.02 -9.95
CA SER A 181 -12.06 3.64 -10.43
C SER A 181 -10.93 3.38 -11.43
N LYS A 182 -10.47 2.14 -11.57
CA LYS A 182 -9.38 1.82 -12.50
C LYS A 182 -9.72 2.10 -13.97
N GLU A 183 -11.00 2.24 -14.28
CA GLU A 183 -11.51 2.50 -15.63
C GLU A 183 -11.34 3.96 -16.06
N ILE A 184 -11.02 4.89 -15.13
CA ILE A 184 -10.93 6.33 -15.44
C ILE A 184 -9.50 6.85 -15.58
N TYR A 185 -8.48 6.00 -15.42
CA TYR A 185 -7.07 6.35 -15.57
C TYR A 185 -6.29 5.21 -16.23
N ALA A 186 -5.22 5.55 -16.96
CA ALA A 186 -4.35 4.56 -17.59
C ALA A 186 -3.16 4.19 -16.68
N ASP A 187 -2.57 5.19 -16.03
CA ASP A 187 -1.45 5.02 -15.09
C ASP A 187 -1.97 5.12 -13.64
N PRO A 188 -1.75 4.10 -12.78
CA PRO A 188 -2.05 4.17 -11.36
C PRO A 188 -1.44 5.37 -10.64
N TRP A 189 -0.33 5.91 -11.14
CA TRP A 189 0.30 7.11 -10.61
C TRP A 189 -0.58 8.35 -10.80
N ASP A 190 -1.25 8.50 -11.94
CA ASP A 190 -2.17 9.62 -12.21
C ASP A 190 -3.31 9.65 -11.18
N ALA A 191 -3.82 8.46 -10.86
CA ALA A 191 -4.84 8.34 -9.83
C ALA A 191 -4.31 8.75 -8.46
N ASP A 192 -3.12 8.29 -8.08
CA ASP A 192 -2.54 8.63 -6.78
C ASP A 192 -2.20 10.13 -6.67
N GLU A 193 -1.86 10.82 -7.77
CA GLU A 193 -1.70 12.28 -7.79
C GLU A 193 -3.00 13.03 -7.54
N VAL A 194 -4.10 12.60 -8.17
CA VAL A 194 -5.42 13.19 -7.92
C VAL A 194 -5.82 12.95 -6.47
N ILE A 195 -5.67 11.73 -5.97
CA ILE A 195 -5.98 11.35 -4.59
C ILE A 195 -5.15 12.20 -3.61
N ALA A 196 -3.84 12.28 -3.82
CA ALA A 196 -2.93 13.06 -2.99
C ALA A 196 -3.26 14.56 -3.02
N THR A 197 -3.57 15.12 -4.18
CA THR A 197 -3.97 16.52 -4.34
C THR A 197 -5.23 16.84 -3.54
N GLU A 198 -6.27 16.02 -3.68
CA GLU A 198 -7.54 16.23 -2.98
C GLU A 198 -7.41 16.03 -1.46
N LEU A 199 -6.59 15.06 -1.03
CA LEU A 199 -6.28 14.84 0.38
C LEU A 199 -5.50 16.00 1.01
N LYS A 200 -4.51 16.56 0.30
CA LYS A 200 -3.80 17.76 0.76
C LYS A 200 -4.74 18.96 0.86
N ARG A 201 -5.61 19.17 -0.14
CA ARG A 201 -6.61 20.25 -0.15
C ARG A 201 -7.61 20.12 1.00
N ALA A 202 -8.02 18.90 1.33
CA ALA A 202 -8.85 18.61 2.50
C ALA A 202 -8.11 18.79 3.84
N GLY A 203 -6.79 18.96 3.82
CA GLY A 203 -5.96 19.14 5.00
C GLY A 203 -5.62 17.85 5.74
N ALA A 204 -5.59 16.70 5.04
CA ALA A 204 -5.23 15.43 5.65
C ALA A 204 -3.77 15.45 6.15
N GLU A 205 -3.58 15.14 7.42
CA GLU A 205 -2.28 15.00 8.08
C GLU A 205 -1.75 13.57 8.01
N TYR A 206 -2.66 12.59 7.96
CA TYR A 206 -2.37 11.16 7.79
C TYR A 206 -3.28 10.52 6.74
N ILE A 207 -2.78 9.46 6.11
CA ILE A 207 -3.55 8.58 5.22
C ILE A 207 -3.73 7.23 5.91
N VAL A 208 -4.97 6.77 6.00
CA VAL A 208 -5.38 5.55 6.71
C VAL A 208 -6.03 4.60 5.70
N MET A 209 -5.36 3.48 5.39
CA MET A 209 -5.85 2.48 4.44
C MET A 209 -6.74 1.45 5.15
N ALA A 210 -8.06 1.61 5.03
CA ALA A 210 -9.06 0.74 5.62
C ALA A 210 -9.61 -0.26 4.58
N GLY A 211 -8.76 -1.21 4.19
CA GLY A 211 -9.10 -2.19 3.13
C GLY A 211 -8.99 -1.60 1.72
N TYR A 212 -7.94 -0.82 1.48
CA TYR A 212 -7.60 -0.30 0.15
C TYR A 212 -6.84 -1.36 -0.66
N MET A 213 -7.44 -1.84 -1.73
CA MET A 213 -6.96 -3.00 -2.51
C MET A 213 -6.07 -2.59 -3.68
N ARG A 214 -5.48 -1.39 -3.64
CA ARG A 214 -4.56 -0.87 -4.66
C ARG A 214 -3.22 -0.56 -4.02
N LYS A 215 -2.14 -0.75 -4.79
CA LYS A 215 -0.84 -0.19 -4.41
C LYS A 215 -0.95 1.33 -4.28
N VAL A 216 -0.33 1.87 -3.24
CA VAL A 216 -0.03 3.29 -3.14
C VAL A 216 1.36 3.56 -3.71
N HIS A 217 1.50 4.63 -4.49
CA HIS A 217 2.74 5.03 -5.14
C HIS A 217 3.28 6.33 -4.52
N GLU A 218 4.37 6.88 -5.06
CA GLU A 218 5.05 8.02 -4.46
C GLU A 218 4.21 9.28 -4.25
N PRO A 219 3.18 9.64 -5.07
CA PRO A 219 2.39 10.82 -4.78
C PRO A 219 1.82 10.83 -3.35
N LEU A 220 1.47 9.66 -2.81
CA LEU A 220 1.04 9.51 -1.43
C LEU A 220 2.24 9.34 -0.48
N LEU A 221 3.18 8.45 -0.80
CA LEU A 221 4.27 8.09 0.12
C LEU A 221 5.24 9.24 0.38
N MET A 222 5.44 10.14 -0.59
CA MET A 222 6.32 11.29 -0.48
C MET A 222 5.63 12.48 0.21
N LEU A 223 4.35 12.72 -0.06
CA LEU A 223 3.61 13.82 0.57
C LEU A 223 3.24 13.55 2.04
N TRP A 224 3.23 12.27 2.44
CA TRP A 224 2.99 11.77 3.79
C TRP A 224 4.10 10.81 4.25
N PRO A 225 5.36 11.27 4.33
CA PRO A 225 6.46 10.43 4.79
C PRO A 225 6.18 9.96 6.21
N ASN A 226 6.25 8.65 6.47
CA ASN A 226 5.87 8.03 7.75
C ASN A 226 4.44 8.37 8.23
N ARG A 227 3.53 8.72 7.31
CA ARG A 227 2.15 9.12 7.62
C ARG A 227 1.10 8.44 6.73
N VAL A 228 1.48 7.41 5.98
CA VAL A 228 0.55 6.47 5.32
C VAL A 228 0.52 5.19 6.15
N VAL A 229 -0.64 4.81 6.67
CA VAL A 229 -0.82 3.71 7.62
C VAL A 229 -1.74 2.66 7.00
N ASN A 230 -1.29 1.42 6.98
CA ASN A 230 -2.03 0.29 6.48
C ASN A 230 -2.33 -0.72 7.58
N LEU A 231 -3.50 -1.35 7.48
CA LEU A 231 -3.87 -2.51 8.25
C LEU A 231 -3.83 -3.74 7.33
N HIS A 232 -3.20 -4.81 7.82
CA HIS A 232 -3.06 -6.08 7.11
C HIS A 232 -3.62 -7.24 7.96
N PRO A 233 -4.50 -8.11 7.41
CA PRO A 233 -5.19 -9.17 8.14
C PRO A 233 -4.32 -10.43 8.31
N ALA A 234 -3.06 -10.25 8.70
CA ALA A 234 -2.16 -11.31 9.13
C ALA A 234 -1.09 -10.78 10.09
N LEU A 235 -0.40 -11.70 10.78
CA LEU A 235 0.83 -11.37 11.51
C LEU A 235 2.01 -11.30 10.53
N LEU A 236 2.30 -10.09 10.03
CA LEU A 236 3.49 -9.84 9.21
C LEU A 236 4.76 -10.25 9.97
N PRO A 237 5.77 -10.82 9.29
CA PRO A 237 5.93 -10.90 7.83
C PRO A 237 5.18 -12.06 7.14
N SER A 238 4.34 -12.82 7.84
CA SER A 238 3.58 -13.94 7.25
C SER A 238 2.39 -13.44 6.42
N PHE A 239 2.07 -14.18 5.34
CA PHE A 239 0.85 -14.00 4.54
C PHE A 239 0.67 -12.59 3.96
N GLN A 240 1.71 -12.05 3.32
CA GLN A 240 1.66 -10.76 2.59
C GLN A 240 0.70 -10.80 1.40
N GLY A 241 0.24 -9.64 0.95
CA GLY A 241 -0.60 -9.51 -0.23
C GLY A 241 -2.10 -9.64 0.02
N ALA A 242 -2.90 -9.72 -1.04
CA ALA A 242 -4.34 -9.49 -0.97
C ALA A 242 -5.16 -10.61 -0.30
N HIS A 243 -4.56 -11.78 -0.04
CA HIS A 243 -5.28 -12.99 0.39
C HIS A 243 -4.86 -13.51 1.77
N GLY A 244 -4.30 -12.65 2.64
CA GLY A 244 -3.71 -13.07 3.91
C GLY A 244 -4.60 -13.94 4.82
N ILE A 245 -5.92 -13.70 4.84
CA ILE A 245 -6.89 -14.52 5.60
C ILE A 245 -7.00 -15.94 5.00
N GLN A 246 -7.22 -16.02 3.68
CA GLN A 246 -7.34 -17.30 2.98
C GLN A 246 -6.03 -18.09 3.05
N ASP A 247 -4.89 -17.42 2.88
CA ASP A 247 -3.58 -18.07 2.93
C ASP A 247 -3.29 -18.64 4.34
N ALA A 248 -3.68 -17.91 5.40
CA ALA A 248 -3.57 -18.40 6.77
C ALA A 248 -4.50 -19.62 7.02
N TYR A 249 -5.73 -19.57 6.50
CA TYR A 249 -6.71 -20.65 6.58
C TYR A 249 -6.20 -21.92 5.89
N ASP A 250 -5.81 -21.80 4.63
CA ASP A 250 -5.34 -22.92 3.79
C ASP A 250 -4.06 -23.55 4.36
N ARG A 251 -3.20 -22.73 4.96
CA ARG A 251 -1.98 -23.20 5.62
C ARG A 251 -2.26 -23.98 6.92
N GLY A 252 -3.44 -23.80 7.52
CA GLY A 252 -3.88 -24.45 8.75
C GLY A 252 -3.16 -23.94 10.00
N VAL A 253 -2.84 -22.65 10.06
CA VAL A 253 -2.16 -22.07 11.24
C VAL A 253 -3.07 -22.09 12.47
N LYS A 254 -2.47 -22.21 13.65
CA LYS A 254 -3.20 -22.14 14.94
C LYS A 254 -3.21 -20.74 15.54
N VAL A 255 -2.40 -19.84 14.97
CA VAL A 255 -2.33 -18.43 15.30
C VAL A 255 -2.11 -17.65 14.00
N THR A 256 -2.96 -16.67 13.75
CA THR A 256 -2.77 -15.57 12.79
C THR A 256 -2.96 -14.25 13.54
N GLY A 257 -3.36 -13.16 12.89
CA GLY A 257 -3.66 -11.92 13.58
C GLY A 257 -3.82 -10.74 12.64
N VAL A 258 -3.63 -9.55 13.19
CA VAL A 258 -3.71 -8.27 12.49
C VAL A 258 -2.40 -7.52 12.70
N THR A 259 -1.91 -6.86 11.66
CA THR A 259 -0.77 -5.95 11.73
C THR A 259 -1.16 -4.56 11.25
N VAL A 260 -0.82 -3.53 12.02
CA VAL A 260 -0.88 -2.13 11.58
C VAL A 260 0.54 -1.62 11.40
N HIS A 261 0.84 -1.07 10.22
CA HIS A 261 2.18 -0.65 9.84
C HIS A 261 2.15 0.61 8.97
N PHE A 262 3.29 1.31 8.86
CA PHE A 262 3.43 2.35 7.84
C PHE A 262 3.54 1.69 6.46
N ALA A 263 2.87 2.23 5.45
CA ALA A 263 3.02 1.79 4.06
C ALA A 263 4.34 2.33 3.48
N ASN A 264 4.96 1.55 2.59
CA ASN A 264 6.11 1.99 1.78
C ASN A 264 5.95 1.47 0.35
N ALA A 265 7.00 1.64 -0.48
CA ALA A 265 6.97 1.24 -1.89
C ALA A 265 6.88 -0.29 -2.10
N VAL A 266 7.10 -1.07 -1.04
CA VAL A 266 7.09 -2.54 -1.05
C VAL A 266 5.88 -3.02 -0.24
N TYR A 267 5.09 -3.92 -0.81
CA TYR A 267 3.90 -4.43 -0.12
C TYR A 267 4.25 -5.01 1.24
N ASP A 268 3.53 -4.56 2.27
CA ASP A 268 3.50 -5.14 3.61
C ASP A 268 4.89 -5.30 4.27
N GLN A 269 5.82 -4.39 3.95
CA GLN A 269 7.20 -4.39 4.44
C GLN A 269 7.61 -3.09 5.12
N GLY A 270 6.65 -2.24 5.47
CA GLY A 270 6.94 -1.03 6.23
C GLY A 270 7.01 -1.26 7.74
N PRO A 271 7.51 -0.27 8.50
CA PRO A 271 7.69 -0.38 9.94
C PRO A 271 6.38 -0.71 10.66
N ILE A 272 6.41 -1.78 11.47
CA ILE A 272 5.24 -2.28 12.21
C ILE A 272 4.99 -1.39 13.43
N ILE A 273 3.77 -0.89 13.56
CA ILE A 273 3.33 -0.06 14.69
C ILE A 273 2.72 -0.93 15.79
N ALA A 274 1.83 -1.85 15.40
CA ALA A 274 1.16 -2.75 16.33
C ALA A 274 0.78 -4.08 15.66
N GLN A 275 0.69 -5.13 16.48
CA GLN A 275 0.19 -6.44 16.09
C GLN A 275 -0.69 -7.00 17.19
N GLU A 276 -1.73 -7.74 16.80
CA GLU A 276 -2.55 -8.50 17.74
C GLU A 276 -2.83 -9.89 17.19
N PRO A 277 -2.52 -10.97 17.96
CA PRO A 277 -2.73 -12.34 17.49
C PRO A 277 -4.19 -12.78 17.62
N VAL A 278 -4.64 -13.57 16.66
CA VAL A 278 -5.91 -14.30 16.66
C VAL A 278 -5.60 -15.80 16.76
N ARG A 279 -6.10 -16.46 17.80
CA ARG A 279 -6.04 -17.93 17.92
C ARG A 279 -7.13 -18.53 17.03
N VAL A 280 -6.74 -19.49 16.19
CA VAL A 280 -7.66 -20.17 15.27
C VAL A 280 -8.20 -21.41 15.97
N GLU A 281 -9.51 -21.47 16.15
CA GLU A 281 -10.16 -22.63 16.76
C GLU A 281 -10.33 -23.77 15.76
N GLU A 282 -10.31 -25.01 16.26
CA GLU A 282 -10.53 -26.19 15.41
C GLU A 282 -11.96 -26.21 14.85
N GLY A 283 -12.07 -26.43 13.54
CA GLY A 283 -13.35 -26.55 12.85
C GLY A 283 -13.95 -25.23 12.38
N TRP A 284 -13.30 -24.08 12.61
CA TRP A 284 -13.71 -22.83 11.99
C TRP A 284 -13.74 -22.94 10.46
N SER A 285 -14.75 -22.31 9.87
CA SER A 285 -14.80 -21.94 8.47
C SER A 285 -13.93 -20.70 8.21
N VAL A 286 -13.66 -20.40 6.93
CA VAL A 286 -12.94 -19.18 6.55
C VAL A 286 -13.70 -17.91 6.97
N ASP A 287 -15.03 -17.93 6.88
CA ASP A 287 -15.88 -16.80 7.27
C ASP A 287 -15.80 -16.53 8.79
N GLU A 288 -15.72 -17.58 9.61
CA GLU A 288 -15.56 -17.45 11.07
C GLU A 288 -14.17 -16.90 11.43
N LEU A 289 -13.13 -17.34 10.71
CA LEU A 289 -11.78 -16.78 10.85
C LEU A 289 -11.75 -15.30 10.44
N GLU A 290 -12.35 -14.96 9.30
CA GLU A 290 -12.46 -13.58 8.80
C GLU A 290 -13.20 -12.69 9.82
N ALA A 291 -14.32 -13.15 10.37
CA ALA A 291 -15.05 -12.43 11.39
C ALA A 291 -14.23 -12.21 12.68
N ALA A 292 -13.47 -13.22 13.12
CA ALA A 292 -12.59 -13.11 14.28
C ALA A 292 -11.43 -12.12 14.05
N ILE A 293 -10.84 -12.12 12.84
CA ILE A 293 -9.82 -11.16 12.45
C ILE A 293 -10.40 -9.74 12.40
N HIS A 294 -11.53 -9.53 11.72
CA HIS A 294 -12.18 -8.22 11.65
C HIS A 294 -12.56 -7.65 13.02
N ALA A 295 -12.99 -8.49 13.97
CA ALA A 295 -13.25 -8.05 15.34
C ALA A 295 -12.00 -7.46 16.03
N VAL A 296 -10.82 -8.00 15.72
CA VAL A 296 -9.54 -7.44 16.17
C VAL A 296 -9.22 -6.15 15.41
N GLU A 297 -9.40 -6.12 14.08
CA GLU A 297 -9.14 -4.93 13.27
C GLU A 297 -9.93 -3.71 13.76
N HIS A 298 -11.23 -3.90 14.02
CA HIS A 298 -12.14 -2.83 14.44
C HIS A 298 -11.75 -2.22 15.78
N ARG A 299 -10.96 -2.93 16.58
CA ARG A 299 -10.47 -2.44 17.87
C ARG A 299 -9.04 -1.93 17.79
N LEU A 300 -8.15 -2.66 17.13
CA LEU A 300 -6.73 -2.32 17.02
C LEU A 300 -6.51 -1.08 16.16
N TYR A 301 -7.27 -0.93 15.07
CA TYR A 301 -7.00 0.16 14.13
C TYR A 301 -7.31 1.54 14.72
N PRO A 302 -8.49 1.78 15.33
CA PRO A 302 -8.76 3.04 16.03
C PRO A 302 -7.76 3.33 17.16
N GLN A 303 -7.34 2.30 17.92
CA GLN A 303 -6.31 2.46 18.97
C GLN A 303 -4.98 2.95 18.40
N VAL A 304 -4.55 2.43 17.25
CA VAL A 304 -3.32 2.90 16.60
C VAL A 304 -3.48 4.33 16.08
N VAL A 305 -4.64 4.69 15.51
CA VAL A 305 -4.91 6.07 15.08
C VAL A 305 -4.90 7.02 16.28
N GLU A 306 -5.39 6.61 17.45
CA GLU A 306 -5.31 7.41 18.67
C GLU A 306 -3.85 7.63 19.11
N LEU A 307 -3.01 6.58 19.11
CA LEU A 307 -1.57 6.74 19.41
C LEU A 307 -0.88 7.72 18.45
N LEU A 308 -1.30 7.74 17.18
CA LEU A 308 -0.81 8.71 16.19
C LEU A 308 -1.33 10.11 16.47
N ALA A 309 -2.60 10.25 16.86
CA ALA A 309 -3.22 11.50 17.28
C ALA A 309 -2.55 12.07 18.54
N GLU A 310 -2.05 11.23 19.44
CA GLU A 310 -1.28 11.64 20.62
C GLU A 310 0.21 11.93 20.33
N GLY A 311 0.68 11.70 19.10
CA GLY A 311 2.09 11.86 18.72
C GLY A 311 3.02 10.80 19.34
N ARG A 312 2.49 9.65 19.76
CA ARG A 312 3.25 8.63 20.52
C ARG A 312 4.02 7.64 19.66
N VAL A 313 3.82 7.68 18.35
CA VAL A 313 4.44 6.76 17.39
C VAL A 313 5.46 7.52 16.55
N GLN A 314 6.68 6.99 16.45
CA GLN A 314 7.73 7.53 15.57
C GLN A 314 8.42 6.40 14.81
N ALA A 315 8.57 6.55 13.50
CA ALA A 315 9.33 5.61 12.68
C ALA A 315 10.84 5.92 12.81
N ARG A 316 11.67 4.88 12.87
CA ARG A 316 13.12 4.99 12.95
C ARG A 316 13.76 4.66 11.59
N GLU A 317 15.02 5.08 11.42
CA GLU A 317 15.79 4.84 10.20
C GLU A 317 16.03 3.35 9.91
N ASP A 318 16.04 2.52 10.95
CA ASP A 318 16.24 1.06 10.88
C ASP A 318 14.95 0.27 10.55
N LEU A 319 13.93 0.96 10.05
CA LEU A 319 12.59 0.41 9.76
C LEU A 319 11.85 -0.15 10.99
N THR A 320 12.22 0.26 12.20
CA THR A 320 11.46 -0.02 13.41
C THR A 320 10.61 1.18 13.85
N VAL A 321 9.75 0.98 14.83
CA VAL A 321 8.89 2.04 15.40
C VAL A 321 9.13 2.15 16.90
N SER A 322 9.24 3.37 17.41
CA SER A 322 9.09 3.63 18.85
C SER A 322 7.67 4.05 19.15
N VAL A 323 7.05 3.38 20.13
CA VAL A 323 5.73 3.71 20.66
C VAL A 323 5.87 4.07 22.13
N ASP A 324 5.55 5.30 22.49
CA ASP A 324 5.41 5.71 23.88
C ASP A 324 4.12 5.08 24.45
N ARG A 325 4.26 4.29 25.52
CA ARG A 325 3.12 3.64 26.22
C ARG A 325 2.89 4.20 27.62
N SER A 326 3.66 5.22 28.02
CA SER A 326 3.54 5.90 29.33
C SER A 326 2.34 6.83 29.42
#